data_AF-Q0RHU3-F1
#
_entry.id   AF-Q0RHU3-F1
#
_cell.length_a   1.000
_cell.length_b   1.000
_cell.length_c   1.000
_cell.angle_alpha   90.00
_cell.angle_beta   90.00
_cell.angle_gamma   90.00
#
_symmetry.space_group_name_H-M   'P 1'
#
loop_
_entity.id
_entity.type
_entity.pdbx_description
1 polymer ?
#
loop_
_entity_poly.entity_id
_entity_poly.type
_entity_poly.pdbx_seq_one_letter_code
_entity_poly.pdbx_strand_id
1 'polypeptide(L)'
;MRTDEGRYEAVASRDARFDGAFYFAVTTTGIYCRPSCPAVTPKRTNVRFFPTAAAAHGAGFRACRRCRPDAVPGSAEWDVRADVVGRAMRLIGDGVVDREGVAGLAARLGYSARQLHRHLTAEVGAGPLALARARRAHTARLLLQTTALPATEVAFAAGFASVRQFNDTVRTVYAATPLELRGPRPPRVVPSGRHRGDRAGPGGRPDEGGLTLRLGYRRPYEAGHLFDYLAARALPGMEEVVGERGRRTYRRTLRLAHGHGVAEVAERPAGDDAGWLDCRLVLSDLRDLGSAVSRVRRLFDLDADPLAVADRLAGDPALAAQVGRLPGLRAPGAADPHELAVRAVLGQQVSVAAGRRLGAVLLAAYGEPLATPSGGLTVLFPRVDTIACAGLVELGMPAGRRDTVRTLAGALADGSVVLDAGVDRDEAHRALLALRGIGPWTAGYLRMRALGDPDVLPPGDAALRAADRRGDVDLGRAAAWAPWRSYAAHHVWAAAATRGDPSRLTRVGLRAGRARPGRHAAEDGCGPGAWSELTTHVEPGPHVERGPHVEPGPRGEAGPVGEAVPMGGTGSRGER
;
A
#
# COMPACT_ATOMS: atom_id res chain seq x y z
N MET A 1 -13.75 -21.36 -12.52
CA MET A 1 -13.12 -21.07 -13.84
C MET A 1 -11.86 -21.93 -14.04
N ARG A 2 -12.02 -23.25 -14.23
CA ARG A 2 -10.88 -24.19 -14.36
C ARG A 2 -10.69 -24.77 -15.76
N THR A 3 -11.66 -24.60 -16.64
CA THR A 3 -11.62 -25.10 -18.02
C THR A 3 -11.14 -24.02 -18.97
N ASP A 4 -10.50 -24.43 -20.06
CA ASP A 4 -10.06 -23.51 -21.10
C ASP A 4 -11.24 -22.82 -21.81
N GLU A 5 -12.42 -23.45 -21.86
CA GLU A 5 -13.63 -22.77 -22.36
C GLU A 5 -14.07 -21.62 -21.46
N GLY A 6 -14.10 -21.80 -20.14
CA GLY A 6 -14.44 -20.70 -19.24
C GLY A 6 -13.43 -19.54 -19.32
N ARG A 7 -12.15 -19.83 -19.57
CA ARG A 7 -11.14 -18.80 -19.83
C ARG A 7 -11.38 -18.09 -21.17
N TYR A 8 -11.81 -18.82 -22.20
CA TYR A 8 -12.13 -18.22 -23.49
C TYR A 8 -13.37 -17.34 -23.42
N GLU A 9 -14.41 -17.74 -22.67
CA GLU A 9 -15.59 -16.92 -22.42
C GLU A 9 -15.23 -15.60 -21.74
N ALA A 10 -14.33 -15.63 -20.75
CA ALA A 10 -13.80 -14.42 -20.11
C ALA A 10 -13.06 -13.49 -21.09
N VAL A 11 -12.32 -14.06 -22.05
CA VAL A 11 -11.67 -13.29 -23.14
C VAL A 11 -12.70 -12.73 -24.10
N ALA A 12 -13.72 -13.52 -24.47
CA ALA A 12 -14.77 -13.11 -25.41
C ALA A 12 -15.64 -11.98 -24.84
N SER A 13 -15.93 -12.02 -23.52
CA SER A 13 -16.66 -10.97 -22.80
C SER A 13 -15.79 -9.75 -22.46
N ARG A 14 -14.47 -9.82 -22.66
CA ARG A 14 -13.48 -8.79 -22.31
C ARG A 14 -13.56 -8.37 -20.84
N ASP A 15 -13.81 -9.34 -19.97
CA ASP A 15 -14.05 -9.09 -18.56
C ASP A 15 -12.75 -8.78 -17.81
N ALA A 16 -12.59 -7.52 -17.40
CA ALA A 16 -11.43 -7.02 -16.68
C ALA A 16 -11.26 -7.60 -15.28
N ARG A 17 -12.27 -8.29 -14.71
CA ARG A 17 -12.12 -9.00 -13.44
C ARG A 17 -11.07 -10.11 -13.53
N PHE A 18 -10.89 -10.70 -14.71
CA PHE A 18 -9.93 -11.78 -14.95
C PHE A 18 -8.54 -11.30 -15.37
N ASP A 19 -8.34 -9.99 -15.54
CA ASP A 19 -7.03 -9.43 -15.82
C ASP A 19 -6.04 -9.82 -14.72
N GLY A 20 -4.90 -10.41 -15.10
CA GLY A 20 -3.87 -10.89 -14.17
C GLY A 20 -4.13 -12.28 -13.58
N ALA A 21 -5.37 -12.80 -13.65
CA ALA A 21 -5.70 -14.17 -13.23
C ALA A 21 -5.13 -15.21 -14.20
N PHE A 22 -5.12 -14.87 -15.49
CA PHE A 22 -4.42 -15.61 -16.53
C PHE A 22 -4.10 -14.69 -17.71
N TYR A 23 -3.32 -15.21 -18.64
CA TYR A 23 -2.99 -14.58 -19.91
C TYR A 23 -3.37 -15.52 -21.04
N PHE A 24 -3.73 -14.97 -22.19
CA PHE A 24 -3.98 -15.76 -23.39
C PHE A 24 -3.01 -15.35 -24.49
N ALA A 25 -2.55 -16.31 -25.28
CA ALA A 25 -1.67 -16.07 -26.40
C ALA A 25 -2.28 -16.57 -27.70
N VAL A 26 -2.09 -15.78 -28.75
CA VAL A 26 -2.60 -16.05 -30.10
C VAL A 26 -1.48 -16.65 -30.92
N THR A 27 -1.60 -17.96 -31.19
CA THR A 27 -0.59 -18.77 -31.90
C THR A 27 -0.24 -18.21 -33.27
N THR A 28 -1.21 -17.68 -34.01
CA THR A 28 -1.00 -17.13 -35.36
C THR A 28 -0.22 -15.81 -35.38
N THR A 29 -0.22 -15.05 -34.27
CA THR A 29 0.47 -13.75 -34.20
C THR A 29 1.70 -13.76 -33.30
N GLY A 30 1.85 -14.79 -32.47
CA GLY A 30 2.92 -14.87 -31.47
C GLY A 30 2.77 -13.84 -30.33
N ILE A 31 1.57 -13.32 -30.09
CA ILE A 31 1.30 -12.27 -29.10
C ILE A 31 0.49 -12.82 -27.93
N TYR A 32 0.87 -12.48 -26.69
CA TYR A 32 0.03 -12.71 -25.52
C TYR A 32 -0.60 -11.42 -24.98
N CYS A 33 -1.80 -11.56 -24.40
CA CYS A 33 -2.73 -10.52 -24.00
C CYS A 33 -3.33 -10.81 -22.63
N ARG A 34 -3.92 -9.78 -22.01
CA ARG A 34 -4.82 -9.89 -20.85
C ARG A 34 -6.27 -10.13 -21.32
N PRO A 35 -7.14 -10.77 -20.53
CA PRO A 35 -8.54 -11.03 -20.88
C PRO A 35 -9.32 -9.80 -21.39
N SER A 36 -9.15 -8.63 -20.79
CA SER A 36 -9.84 -7.40 -21.21
C SER A 36 -9.28 -6.71 -22.47
N CYS A 37 -8.41 -7.39 -23.24
CA CYS A 37 -7.74 -6.76 -24.37
C CYS A 37 -8.75 -6.23 -25.40
N PRO A 38 -8.66 -4.94 -25.80
CA PRO A 38 -9.58 -4.34 -26.77
C PRO A 38 -9.31 -4.78 -28.22
N ALA A 39 -8.36 -5.69 -28.44
CA ALA A 39 -8.12 -6.28 -29.75
C ALA A 39 -9.33 -7.12 -30.20
N VAL A 40 -9.35 -7.46 -31.49
CA VAL A 40 -10.33 -8.41 -32.03
C VAL A 40 -10.15 -9.74 -31.32
N THR A 41 -11.24 -10.31 -30.82
CA THR A 41 -11.22 -11.60 -30.12
C THR A 41 -10.76 -12.69 -31.11
N PRO A 42 -9.64 -13.37 -30.84
CA PRO A 42 -9.13 -14.42 -31.72
C PRO A 42 -10.04 -15.65 -31.70
N LYS A 43 -10.04 -16.45 -32.77
CA LYS A 43 -10.75 -17.74 -32.80
C LYS A 43 -10.20 -18.67 -31.72
N ARG A 44 -11.08 -19.40 -31.04
CA ARG A 44 -10.77 -20.35 -29.95
C ARG A 44 -9.61 -21.30 -30.25
N THR A 45 -9.57 -21.86 -31.46
CA THR A 45 -8.55 -22.80 -31.92
C THR A 45 -7.13 -22.21 -31.94
N ASN A 46 -7.01 -20.89 -32.05
CA ASN A 46 -5.74 -20.19 -32.12
C ASN A 46 -5.25 -19.69 -30.74
N VAL A 47 -5.97 -20.00 -29.66
CA VAL A 47 -5.71 -19.46 -28.33
C VAL A 47 -5.09 -20.51 -27.40
N ARG A 48 -4.02 -20.12 -26.70
CA ARG A 48 -3.42 -20.87 -25.59
C ARG A 48 -3.47 -20.02 -24.32
N PHE A 49 -3.64 -20.65 -23.16
CA PHE A 49 -3.68 -19.94 -21.87
C PHE A 49 -2.41 -20.17 -21.07
N PHE A 50 -2.02 -19.15 -20.32
CA PHE A 50 -0.84 -19.14 -19.46
C PHE A 50 -1.18 -18.53 -18.10
N PRO A 51 -0.67 -19.09 -16.99
CA PRO A 51 -0.93 -18.55 -15.65
C PRO A 51 -0.23 -17.23 -15.39
N THR A 52 0.94 -17.01 -16.01
CA THR A 52 1.74 -15.79 -15.82
C THR A 52 2.28 -15.24 -17.13
N ALA A 53 2.57 -13.94 -17.15
CA ALA A 53 3.28 -13.31 -18.26
C ALA A 53 4.66 -13.95 -18.49
N ALA A 54 5.34 -14.37 -17.41
CA ALA A 54 6.62 -15.08 -17.51
C ALA A 54 6.49 -16.42 -18.21
N ALA A 55 5.42 -17.19 -17.95
CA ALA A 55 5.14 -18.44 -18.65
C ALA A 55 4.88 -18.23 -20.15
N ALA A 56 4.10 -17.19 -20.50
CA ALA A 56 3.86 -16.84 -21.90
C ALA A 56 5.16 -16.42 -22.64
N HIS A 57 6.01 -15.62 -21.99
CA HIS A 57 7.33 -15.28 -22.53
C HIS A 57 8.23 -16.52 -22.70
N GLY A 58 8.26 -17.40 -21.71
CA GLY A 58 9.03 -18.65 -21.77
C GLY A 58 8.57 -19.56 -22.92
N ALA A 59 7.29 -19.49 -23.29
CA ALA A 59 6.73 -20.19 -24.44
C ALA A 59 6.94 -19.46 -25.79
N GLY A 60 7.69 -18.35 -25.83
CA GLY A 60 8.06 -17.63 -27.05
C GLY A 60 7.06 -16.56 -27.51
N PHE A 61 6.05 -16.24 -26.71
CA PHE A 61 5.09 -15.18 -27.06
C PHE A 61 5.59 -13.82 -26.58
N ARG A 62 5.39 -12.78 -27.40
CA ARG A 62 5.71 -11.39 -27.05
C ARG A 62 4.52 -10.66 -26.43
N ALA A 63 4.80 -9.64 -25.61
CA ALA A 63 3.75 -8.84 -24.98
C ALA A 63 2.95 -8.01 -26.00
N CYS A 64 1.63 -7.98 -25.83
CA CYS A 64 0.77 -7.12 -26.63
C CYS A 64 1.04 -5.63 -26.36
N ARG A 65 1.33 -4.89 -27.43
CA ARG A 65 1.61 -3.43 -27.37
C ARG A 65 0.37 -2.61 -27.00
N ARG A 66 -0.83 -3.13 -27.28
CA ARG A 66 -2.12 -2.44 -27.06
C ARG A 66 -2.61 -2.56 -25.62
N CYS A 67 -2.76 -3.78 -25.10
CA CYS A 67 -3.28 -3.98 -23.74
C CYS A 67 -2.21 -3.99 -22.64
N ARG A 68 -0.91 -4.03 -23.01
CA ARG A 68 0.23 -3.98 -22.08
C ARG A 68 0.03 -4.93 -20.89
N PRO A 69 -0.05 -6.24 -21.15
CA PRO A 69 -0.41 -7.24 -20.13
C PRO A 69 0.58 -7.30 -18.97
N ASP A 70 1.79 -6.79 -19.16
CA ASP A 70 2.84 -6.65 -18.17
C ASP A 70 2.58 -5.56 -17.11
N ALA A 71 1.67 -4.61 -17.37
CA ALA A 71 1.34 -3.50 -16.47
C ALA A 71 0.10 -3.76 -15.58
N VAL A 72 -0.50 -4.95 -15.71
CA VAL A 72 -1.69 -5.35 -14.95
C VAL A 72 -1.26 -5.90 -13.58
N PRO A 73 -2.01 -5.64 -12.50
CA PRO A 73 -1.90 -6.38 -11.25
C PRO A 73 -1.80 -7.90 -11.50
N GLY A 74 -0.98 -8.61 -10.72
CA GLY A 74 -0.95 -10.07 -10.78
C GLY A 74 -2.30 -10.68 -10.37
N SER A 75 -2.42 -12.01 -10.39
CA SER A 75 -3.62 -12.67 -9.84
C SER A 75 -3.76 -12.32 -8.36
N ALA A 76 -4.95 -11.87 -7.96
CA ALA A 76 -5.27 -11.60 -6.55
C ALA A 76 -5.13 -12.85 -5.67
N GLU A 77 -5.24 -14.04 -6.26
CA GLU A 77 -5.03 -15.31 -5.57
C GLU A 77 -3.62 -15.40 -4.94
N TRP A 78 -2.61 -14.76 -5.54
CA TRP A 78 -1.24 -14.80 -5.03
C TRP A 78 -1.06 -14.01 -3.74
N ASP A 79 -1.87 -12.98 -3.52
CA ASP A 79 -1.84 -12.19 -2.28
C ASP A 79 -2.54 -12.91 -1.13
N VAL A 80 -3.54 -13.73 -1.46
CA VAL A 80 -4.26 -14.56 -0.49
C VAL A 80 -3.46 -15.82 -0.13
N ARG A 81 -2.84 -16.47 -1.12
CA ARG A 81 -2.13 -17.74 -0.95
C ARG A 81 -0.98 -17.63 0.07
N ALA A 82 -1.07 -18.41 1.14
CA ALA A 82 -0.03 -18.56 2.14
C ALA A 82 1.00 -19.66 1.82
N ASP A 83 0.80 -20.41 0.73
CA ASP A 83 1.70 -21.48 0.31
C ASP A 83 3.08 -20.97 -0.17
N VAL A 84 4.01 -21.90 -0.40
CA VAL A 84 5.38 -21.59 -0.86
C VAL A 84 5.41 -20.81 -2.17
N VAL A 85 4.45 -21.03 -3.07
CA VAL A 85 4.38 -20.37 -4.38
C VAL A 85 3.94 -18.92 -4.22
N GLY A 86 2.88 -18.65 -3.45
CA GLY A 86 2.43 -17.29 -3.13
C GLY A 86 3.52 -16.50 -2.42
N ARG A 87 4.18 -17.09 -1.41
CA ARG A 87 5.32 -16.49 -0.71
C ARG A 87 6.48 -16.17 -1.66
N ALA A 88 6.85 -17.09 -2.53
CA ALA A 88 7.89 -16.88 -3.53
C ALA A 88 7.54 -15.74 -4.49
N MET A 89 6.30 -15.66 -5.00
CA MET A 89 5.86 -14.59 -5.89
C MET A 89 5.96 -13.22 -5.22
N ARG A 90 5.58 -13.10 -3.94
CA ARG A 90 5.73 -11.86 -3.17
C ARG A 90 7.18 -11.45 -2.97
N LEU A 91 8.08 -12.40 -2.67
CA LEU A 91 9.52 -12.12 -2.52
C LEU A 91 10.19 -11.77 -3.86
N ILE A 92 9.82 -12.46 -4.95
CA ILE A 92 10.27 -12.11 -6.31
C ILE A 92 9.77 -10.71 -6.67
N GLY A 93 8.53 -10.37 -6.30
CA GLY A 93 7.94 -9.04 -6.42
C GLY A 93 8.55 -8.01 -5.46
N ASP A 94 9.23 -8.42 -4.39
CA ASP A 94 9.97 -7.51 -3.51
C ASP A 94 11.44 -7.33 -3.96
N GLY A 95 11.95 -8.19 -4.85
CA GLY A 95 13.27 -8.05 -5.48
C GLY A 95 14.34 -8.95 -4.89
N VAL A 96 13.95 -9.95 -4.11
CA VAL A 96 14.87 -10.88 -3.44
C VAL A 96 15.76 -11.61 -4.44
N VAL A 97 15.22 -12.04 -5.59
CA VAL A 97 16.04 -12.73 -6.61
C VAL A 97 17.12 -11.83 -7.18
N ASP A 98 16.86 -10.53 -7.32
CA ASP A 98 17.83 -9.59 -7.86
C ASP A 98 18.92 -9.24 -6.82
N ARG A 99 18.59 -9.26 -5.52
CA ARG A 99 19.51 -8.97 -4.42
C ARG A 99 20.33 -10.18 -3.96
N GLU A 100 19.69 -11.33 -3.81
CA GLU A 100 20.23 -12.52 -3.13
C GLU A 100 20.29 -13.76 -4.06
N GLY A 101 19.82 -13.62 -5.30
CA GLY A 101 19.74 -14.72 -6.25
C GLY A 101 18.64 -15.73 -5.91
N VAL A 102 18.57 -16.80 -6.71
CA VAL A 102 17.62 -17.90 -6.49
C VAL A 102 17.97 -18.69 -5.23
N ALA A 103 19.25 -18.77 -4.86
CA ALA A 103 19.70 -19.43 -3.65
C ALA A 103 19.18 -18.72 -2.39
N GLY A 104 19.30 -17.39 -2.31
CA GLY A 104 18.75 -16.62 -1.19
C GLY A 104 17.23 -16.71 -1.10
N LEU A 105 16.52 -16.63 -2.23
CA LEU A 105 15.07 -16.85 -2.26
C LEU A 105 14.69 -18.23 -1.68
N ALA A 106 15.42 -19.28 -2.08
CA ALA A 106 15.14 -20.64 -1.63
C ALA A 106 15.45 -20.81 -0.12
N ALA A 107 16.55 -20.25 0.36
CA ALA A 107 16.92 -20.23 1.77
C ALA A 107 15.85 -19.58 2.64
N ARG A 108 15.35 -18.39 2.25
CA ARG A 108 14.26 -17.69 2.96
C ARG A 108 12.96 -18.48 3.05
N LEU A 109 12.70 -19.35 2.07
CA LEU A 109 11.50 -20.18 2.03
C LEU A 109 11.67 -21.54 2.73
N GLY A 110 12.90 -21.92 3.11
CA GLY A 110 13.23 -23.22 3.70
C GLY A 110 13.29 -24.37 2.68
N TYR A 111 13.60 -24.08 1.40
CA TYR A 111 13.67 -25.10 0.33
C TYR A 111 15.01 -25.07 -0.40
N SER A 112 15.35 -26.17 -1.08
CA SER A 112 16.41 -26.14 -2.10
C SER A 112 15.96 -25.38 -3.35
N ALA A 113 16.91 -24.76 -4.06
CA ALA A 113 16.62 -24.05 -5.32
C ALA A 113 15.94 -24.95 -6.36
N ARG A 114 16.28 -26.25 -6.41
CA ARG A 114 15.68 -27.23 -7.32
C ARG A 114 14.22 -27.53 -6.97
N GLN A 115 13.90 -27.72 -5.68
CA GLN A 115 12.52 -27.92 -5.23
C GLN A 115 11.68 -26.69 -5.55
N LEU A 116 12.16 -25.50 -5.19
CA LEU A 116 11.46 -24.25 -5.46
C LEU A 116 11.21 -24.05 -6.96
N HIS A 117 12.21 -24.31 -7.79
CA HIS A 117 12.06 -24.24 -9.25
C HIS A 117 10.94 -25.15 -9.75
N ARG A 118 10.90 -26.40 -9.29
CA ARG A 118 9.87 -27.37 -9.69
C ARG A 118 8.48 -26.92 -9.24
N HIS A 119 8.32 -26.43 -8.00
CA HIS A 119 7.04 -25.92 -7.52
C HIS A 119 6.54 -24.73 -8.34
N LEU A 120 7.40 -23.76 -8.61
CA LEU A 120 7.04 -22.58 -9.42
C LEU A 120 6.72 -22.96 -10.86
N THR A 121 7.54 -23.80 -11.50
CA THR A 121 7.27 -24.21 -12.88
C THR A 121 5.95 -24.99 -13.00
N ALA A 122 5.61 -25.83 -12.01
CA ALA A 122 4.36 -26.58 -12.01
C ALA A 122 3.13 -25.67 -11.83
N GLU A 123 3.17 -24.74 -10.88
CA GLU A 123 1.99 -23.94 -10.50
C GLU A 123 1.85 -22.63 -11.28
N VAL A 124 2.96 -21.95 -11.59
CA VAL A 124 2.97 -20.64 -12.25
C VAL A 124 3.60 -20.67 -13.65
N GLY A 125 3.94 -21.86 -14.15
CA GLY A 125 4.41 -22.08 -15.52
C GLY A 125 5.81 -21.52 -15.82
N ALA A 126 6.51 -21.00 -14.81
CA ALA A 126 7.82 -20.38 -14.96
C ALA A 126 8.65 -20.51 -13.69
N GLY A 127 9.95 -20.76 -13.84
CA GLY A 127 10.88 -20.80 -12.72
C GLY A 127 11.23 -19.40 -12.17
N PRO A 128 11.87 -19.32 -10.99
CA PRO A 128 12.15 -18.06 -10.29
C PRO A 128 12.93 -17.04 -11.15
N LEU A 129 13.94 -17.50 -11.90
CA LEU A 129 14.75 -16.62 -12.75
C LEU A 129 13.95 -16.03 -13.91
N ALA A 130 13.02 -16.80 -14.49
CA ALA A 130 12.16 -16.33 -15.57
C ALA A 130 11.16 -15.29 -15.07
N LEU A 131 10.60 -15.50 -13.87
CA LEU A 131 9.72 -14.54 -13.19
C LEU A 131 10.47 -13.22 -12.88
N ALA A 132 11.66 -13.31 -12.29
CA ALA A 132 12.50 -12.14 -12.05
C ALA A 132 12.88 -11.42 -13.36
N ARG A 133 13.25 -12.15 -14.41
CA ARG A 133 13.56 -11.58 -15.73
C ARG A 133 12.37 -10.83 -16.34
N ALA A 134 11.16 -11.37 -16.24
CA ALA A 134 9.95 -10.71 -16.72
C ALA A 134 9.69 -9.40 -15.95
N ARG A 135 9.90 -9.40 -14.64
CA ARG A 135 9.80 -8.19 -13.80
C ARG A 135 10.84 -7.14 -14.20
N ARG A 136 12.11 -7.52 -14.35
CA ARG A 136 13.18 -6.61 -14.79
C ARG A 136 12.88 -5.99 -16.15
N ALA A 137 12.36 -6.78 -17.09
CA ALA A 137 11.94 -6.28 -18.40
C ALA A 137 10.86 -5.19 -18.28
N HIS A 138 9.85 -5.41 -17.41
CA HIS A 138 8.82 -4.43 -17.12
C HIS A 138 9.37 -3.14 -16.50
N THR A 139 10.22 -3.27 -15.48
CA THR A 139 10.89 -2.13 -14.84
C THR A 139 11.73 -1.34 -15.85
N ALA A 140 12.47 -2.02 -16.72
CA ALA A 140 13.28 -1.34 -17.72
C ALA A 140 12.45 -0.62 -18.77
N ARG A 141 11.36 -1.23 -19.25
CA ARG A 141 10.42 -0.56 -20.16
C ARG A 141 9.85 0.71 -19.52
N LEU A 142 9.43 0.61 -18.26
CA LEU A 142 8.92 1.74 -17.51
C LEU A 142 9.95 2.88 -17.47
N LEU A 143 11.18 2.60 -17.03
CA LEU A 143 12.26 3.58 -16.97
C LEU A 143 12.61 4.15 -18.34
N LEU A 144 12.63 3.34 -19.41
CA LEU A 144 12.89 3.81 -20.77
C LEU A 144 11.84 4.84 -21.25
N GLN A 145 10.58 4.69 -20.81
CA GLN A 145 9.44 5.48 -21.25
C GLN A 145 9.17 6.71 -20.37
N THR A 146 9.52 6.65 -19.09
CA THR A 146 9.23 7.72 -18.13
C THR A 146 10.45 8.56 -17.76
N THR A 147 11.65 8.15 -18.17
CA THR A 147 12.90 8.87 -17.85
C THR A 147 13.74 9.22 -19.06
N ALA A 148 14.63 10.18 -18.86
CA ALA A 148 15.69 10.54 -19.80
C ALA A 148 17.01 9.79 -19.59
N LEU A 149 17.06 8.80 -18.68
CA LEU A 149 18.30 8.11 -18.30
C LEU A 149 18.97 7.44 -19.51
N PRO A 150 20.30 7.36 -19.58
CA PRO A 150 20.98 6.49 -20.54
C PRO A 150 20.48 5.04 -20.45
N ALA A 151 20.37 4.34 -21.59
CA ALA A 151 19.88 2.96 -21.61
C ALA A 151 20.74 2.00 -20.76
N THR A 152 22.03 2.31 -20.61
CA THR A 152 22.96 1.61 -19.72
C THR A 152 22.57 1.75 -18.26
N GLU A 153 22.26 2.96 -17.80
CA GLU A 153 21.78 3.22 -16.43
C GLU A 153 20.43 2.53 -16.19
N VAL A 154 19.52 2.57 -17.18
CA VAL A 154 18.24 1.85 -17.10
C VAL A 154 18.45 0.34 -16.92
N ALA A 155 19.42 -0.25 -17.59
CA ALA A 155 19.71 -1.67 -17.45
C ALA A 155 20.06 -2.04 -15.99
N PHE A 156 20.98 -1.31 -15.38
CA PHE A 156 21.40 -1.58 -13.99
C PHE A 156 20.32 -1.22 -12.98
N ALA A 157 19.62 -0.10 -13.18
CA ALA A 157 18.47 0.31 -12.36
C ALA A 157 17.34 -0.74 -12.39
N ALA A 158 17.13 -1.39 -13.53
CA ALA A 158 16.14 -2.46 -13.65
C ALA A 158 16.66 -3.83 -13.15
N GLY A 159 17.85 -3.91 -12.55
CA GLY A 159 18.40 -5.13 -11.95
C GLY A 159 19.07 -6.10 -12.94
N PHE A 160 19.45 -5.65 -14.15
CA PHE A 160 20.25 -6.47 -15.06
C PHE A 160 21.72 -6.46 -14.66
N ALA A 161 22.36 -7.64 -14.69
CA ALA A 161 23.79 -7.77 -14.40
C ALA A 161 24.68 -7.27 -15.55
N SER A 162 24.15 -7.21 -16.78
CA SER A 162 24.85 -6.67 -17.93
C SER A 162 23.92 -6.04 -18.96
N VAL A 163 24.44 -5.07 -19.72
CA VAL A 163 23.73 -4.41 -20.82
C VAL A 163 23.36 -5.41 -21.93
N ARG A 164 24.19 -6.43 -22.17
CA ARG A 164 23.89 -7.51 -23.12
C ARG A 164 22.63 -8.27 -22.71
N GLN A 165 22.57 -8.73 -21.46
CA GLN A 165 21.39 -9.44 -20.94
C GLN A 165 20.13 -8.57 -21.00
N PHE A 166 20.26 -7.28 -20.71
CA PHE A 166 19.19 -6.30 -20.84
C PHE A 166 18.67 -6.21 -22.28
N ASN A 167 19.56 -5.97 -23.25
CA ASN A 167 19.21 -5.87 -24.67
C ASN A 167 18.52 -7.14 -25.18
N ASP A 168 19.07 -8.31 -24.85
CA ASP A 168 18.53 -9.60 -25.24
C ASP A 168 17.12 -9.80 -24.66
N THR A 169 16.94 -9.47 -23.37
CA THR A 169 15.64 -9.58 -22.70
C THR A 169 14.60 -8.65 -23.31
N VAL A 170 14.94 -7.39 -23.52
CA VAL A 170 14.03 -6.40 -24.12
C VAL A 170 13.60 -6.84 -25.52
N ARG A 171 14.54 -7.34 -26.32
CA ARG A 171 14.25 -7.87 -27.66
C ARG A 171 13.32 -9.08 -27.61
N THR A 172 13.60 -10.05 -26.74
CA THR A 172 12.76 -11.26 -26.59
C THR A 172 11.34 -10.92 -26.12
N VAL A 173 11.21 -10.06 -25.11
CA VAL A 173 9.92 -9.76 -24.46
C VAL A 173 9.03 -8.86 -25.30
N TYR A 174 9.62 -7.83 -25.93
CA TYR A 174 8.86 -6.76 -26.57
C TYR A 174 8.99 -6.71 -28.11
N ALA A 175 9.88 -7.55 -28.68
CA ALA A 175 10.24 -7.51 -30.10
C ALA A 175 10.59 -6.09 -30.55
N ALA A 176 11.41 -5.42 -29.75
CA ALA A 176 11.89 -4.06 -29.97
C ALA A 176 13.25 -3.88 -29.29
N THR A 177 14.06 -2.92 -29.76
CA THR A 177 15.27 -2.48 -29.06
C THR A 177 14.91 -1.52 -27.91
N PRO A 178 15.80 -1.31 -26.92
CA PRO A 178 15.58 -0.30 -25.88
C PRO A 178 15.29 1.10 -26.43
N LEU A 179 15.94 1.48 -27.55
CA LEU A 179 15.74 2.78 -28.18
C LEU A 179 14.38 2.88 -28.87
N GLU A 180 13.94 1.82 -29.56
CA GLU A 180 12.60 1.74 -30.14
C GLU A 180 11.51 1.77 -29.06
N LEU A 181 11.73 1.13 -27.91
CA LEU A 181 10.78 1.13 -26.79
C LEU A 181 10.63 2.50 -26.13
N ARG A 182 11.72 3.28 -26.10
CA ARG A 182 11.71 4.67 -25.63
C ARG A 182 10.85 5.55 -26.52
N GLY A 183 10.80 5.28 -27.83
CA GLY A 183 10.10 6.12 -28.79
C GLY A 183 10.71 7.53 -28.90
N PRO A 184 10.04 8.47 -29.57
CA PRO A 184 10.43 9.87 -29.55
C PRO A 184 10.43 10.36 -28.10
N ARG A 185 11.52 11.01 -27.69
CA ARG A 185 11.68 11.56 -26.33
C ARG A 185 10.39 12.31 -25.96
N PRO A 186 9.69 11.96 -24.86
CA PRO A 186 8.55 12.75 -24.45
C PRO A 186 9.00 14.22 -24.31
N PRO A 187 8.18 15.20 -24.72
CA PRO A 187 8.51 16.59 -24.46
C PRO A 187 8.85 16.69 -22.97
N ARG A 188 9.95 17.39 -22.64
CA ARG A 188 10.25 17.75 -21.25
C ARG A 188 8.93 18.21 -20.64
N VAL A 189 8.46 17.55 -19.58
CA VAL A 189 7.33 18.05 -18.80
C VAL A 189 7.84 19.33 -18.14
N VAL A 190 7.68 20.44 -18.86
CA VAL A 190 7.71 21.78 -18.30
C VAL A 190 6.36 21.92 -17.61
N PRO A 191 6.29 22.30 -16.33
CA PRO A 191 5.01 22.56 -15.68
C PRO A 191 4.29 23.66 -16.44
N SER A 192 3.25 23.31 -17.20
CA SER A 192 2.36 24.29 -17.82
C SER A 192 1.46 24.86 -16.73
N GLY A 193 1.90 25.99 -16.17
CA GLY A 193 1.17 26.71 -15.14
C GLY A 193 1.99 27.86 -14.57
N ARG A 194 2.50 28.75 -15.41
CA ARG A 194 2.93 30.09 -14.95
C ARG A 194 2.14 31.14 -15.69
N HIS A 195 1.32 31.86 -14.93
CA HIS A 195 0.94 33.23 -15.24
C HIS A 195 2.18 34.00 -15.67
N ARG A 196 2.02 34.73 -16.77
CA ARG A 196 3.01 35.64 -17.32
C ARG A 196 3.18 36.81 -16.34
N GLY A 197 4.29 36.82 -15.62
CA GLY A 197 4.69 37.96 -14.78
C GLY A 197 5.14 37.54 -13.39
N ASP A 198 6.38 37.08 -13.27
CA ASP A 198 7.27 37.66 -12.26
C ASP A 198 8.73 37.26 -12.50
N ARG A 199 9.61 38.24 -12.40
CA ARG A 199 11.03 38.13 -12.73
C ARG A 199 11.75 37.23 -11.72
N ALA A 200 12.65 36.42 -12.26
CA ALA A 200 13.51 35.50 -11.54
C ALA A 200 14.40 36.22 -10.51
N GLY A 201 14.37 35.75 -9.26
CA GLY A 201 15.47 35.89 -8.31
C GLY A 201 16.44 34.69 -8.43
N PRO A 202 17.76 34.88 -8.28
CA PRO A 202 18.73 33.79 -8.37
C PRO A 202 18.70 32.99 -7.06
N GLY A 203 18.13 31.78 -7.09
CA GLY A 203 18.09 30.90 -5.92
C GLY A 203 17.12 29.70 -5.98
N GLY A 204 16.30 29.56 -7.02
CA GLY A 204 15.37 28.43 -7.15
C GLY A 204 16.04 27.17 -7.70
N ARG A 205 16.11 26.10 -6.89
CA ARG A 205 16.53 24.75 -7.31
C ARG A 205 15.53 24.15 -8.33
N PRO A 206 15.99 23.33 -9.29
CA PRO A 206 15.15 22.77 -10.34
C PRO A 206 14.11 21.78 -9.77
N ASP A 207 12.95 21.64 -10.41
CA ASP A 207 11.97 20.57 -10.16
C ASP A 207 12.66 19.17 -10.19
N GLU A 208 12.89 18.55 -9.03
CA GLU A 208 13.72 17.34 -8.88
C GLU A 208 12.98 16.01 -9.26
N GLY A 209 13.43 15.36 -10.34
CA GLY A 209 13.87 13.95 -10.37
C GLY A 209 12.93 12.75 -10.12
N GLY A 210 11.60 12.90 -10.09
CA GLY A 210 10.69 11.79 -9.74
C GLY A 210 10.19 10.93 -10.93
N LEU A 211 9.99 9.64 -10.68
CA LEU A 211 9.34 8.68 -11.58
C LEU A 211 7.83 8.69 -11.40
N THR A 212 7.07 9.10 -12.42
CA THR A 212 5.60 9.01 -12.40
C THR A 212 5.13 7.66 -12.95
N LEU A 213 4.34 6.97 -12.15
CA LEU A 213 3.82 5.63 -12.35
C LEU A 213 2.30 5.64 -12.28
N ARG A 214 1.67 4.75 -13.05
CA ARG A 214 0.25 4.41 -12.90
C ARG A 214 0.15 3.07 -12.23
N LEU A 215 -0.22 3.06 -10.95
CA LEU A 215 -0.38 1.83 -10.17
C LEU A 215 -1.80 1.31 -10.37
N GLY A 216 -1.95 0.34 -11.28
CA GLY A 216 -3.25 -0.28 -11.57
C GLY A 216 -3.84 -0.96 -10.34
N TYR A 217 -5.17 -0.89 -10.22
CA TYR A 217 -5.96 -1.58 -9.20
C TYR A 217 -7.22 -2.21 -9.80
N ARG A 218 -7.80 -3.19 -9.11
CA ARG A 218 -9.09 -3.80 -9.51
C ARG A 218 -10.25 -2.92 -9.07
N ARG A 219 -11.25 -2.70 -9.91
CA ARG A 219 -12.40 -1.83 -9.59
C ARG A 219 -13.51 -2.62 -8.86
N PRO A 220 -14.34 -1.98 -8.02
CA PRO A 220 -14.30 -0.57 -7.58
C PRO A 220 -13.21 -0.26 -6.54
N TYR A 221 -12.95 1.03 -6.28
CA TYR A 221 -11.92 1.46 -5.32
C TYR A 221 -12.34 2.69 -4.51
N GLU A 222 -12.46 2.55 -3.19
CA GLU A 222 -12.88 3.64 -2.28
C GLU A 222 -11.68 4.52 -1.84
N ALA A 223 -11.13 5.29 -2.79
CA ALA A 223 -9.94 6.13 -2.55
C ALA A 223 -10.13 7.09 -1.36
N GLY A 224 -11.27 7.78 -1.29
CA GLY A 224 -11.55 8.73 -0.23
C GLY A 224 -11.44 8.12 1.17
N HIS A 225 -12.00 6.92 1.35
CA HIS A 225 -11.95 6.21 2.62
C HIS A 225 -10.52 5.79 3.00
N LEU A 226 -9.76 5.27 2.04
CA LEU A 226 -8.38 4.83 2.28
C LEU A 226 -7.46 6.02 2.64
N PHE A 227 -7.61 7.15 1.96
CA PHE A 227 -6.84 8.36 2.28
C PHE A 227 -7.25 8.96 3.64
N ASP A 228 -8.54 8.92 4.01
CA ASP A 228 -9.01 9.29 5.36
C ASP A 228 -8.36 8.39 6.42
N TYR A 229 -8.26 7.09 6.13
CA TYR A 229 -7.64 6.09 7.00
C TYR A 229 -6.14 6.35 7.22
N LEU A 230 -5.40 6.68 6.15
CA LEU A 230 -3.98 6.99 6.20
C LEU A 230 -3.73 8.34 6.89
N ALA A 231 -4.50 9.38 6.56
CA ALA A 231 -4.38 10.71 7.17
C ALA A 231 -4.55 10.68 8.70
N ALA A 232 -5.51 9.89 9.20
CA ALA A 232 -5.73 9.73 10.64
C ALA A 232 -4.53 9.12 11.40
N ARG A 233 -3.62 8.45 10.67
CA ARG A 233 -2.46 7.75 11.23
C ARG A 233 -1.12 8.37 10.83
N ALA A 234 -1.06 9.31 9.90
CA ALA A 234 0.19 9.87 9.39
C ALA A 234 1.09 10.43 10.53
N LEU A 235 2.36 10.01 10.57
CA LEU A 235 3.35 10.60 11.48
C LEU A 235 4.00 11.86 10.87
N PRO A 236 3.89 13.04 11.51
CA PRO A 236 4.54 14.25 11.01
C PRO A 236 6.05 14.07 10.81
N GLY A 237 6.60 14.66 9.75
CA GLY A 237 8.00 14.49 9.36
C GLY A 237 8.27 13.26 8.48
N MET A 238 7.40 12.25 8.52
CA MET A 238 7.59 10.98 7.79
C MET A 238 6.44 10.69 6.81
N GLU A 239 5.22 11.08 7.16
CA GLU A 239 4.00 10.89 6.37
C GLU A 239 3.17 12.18 6.42
N GLU A 240 2.56 12.55 5.31
CA GLU A 240 1.61 13.64 5.24
C GLU A 240 0.51 13.38 4.20
N VAL A 241 -0.63 14.03 4.39
CA VAL A 241 -1.71 14.08 3.41
C VAL A 241 -2.02 15.54 3.16
N VAL A 242 -1.75 16.00 1.94
CA VAL A 242 -1.87 17.41 1.54
C VAL A 242 -3.01 17.59 0.52
N GLY A 243 -3.62 18.78 0.51
CA GLY A 243 -4.73 19.11 -0.39
C GLY A 243 -6.13 18.78 0.15
N GLU A 244 -7.14 19.04 -0.67
CA GLU A 244 -8.56 18.85 -0.32
C GLU A 244 -9.04 17.44 -0.64
N ARG A 245 -9.98 16.92 0.16
CA ARG A 245 -10.57 15.58 -0.03
C ARG A 245 -11.14 15.42 -1.45
N GLY A 246 -10.77 14.32 -2.11
CA GLY A 246 -11.04 14.05 -3.52
C GLY A 246 -9.90 14.45 -4.46
N ARG A 247 -8.92 15.23 -3.99
CA ARG A 247 -7.71 15.65 -4.73
C ARG A 247 -6.46 15.66 -3.83
N ARG A 248 -6.46 14.88 -2.75
CA ARG A 248 -5.33 14.83 -1.82
C ARG A 248 -4.12 14.15 -2.45
N THR A 249 -2.94 14.41 -1.91
CA THR A 249 -1.74 13.61 -2.15
C THR A 249 -1.25 13.05 -0.83
N TYR A 250 -1.17 11.73 -0.72
CA TYR A 250 -0.48 11.06 0.38
C TYR A 250 1.01 10.98 0.04
N ARG A 251 1.85 11.50 0.91
CA ARG A 251 3.31 11.51 0.73
C ARG A 251 3.96 10.81 1.93
N ARG A 252 4.96 9.98 1.69
CA ARG A 252 5.74 9.34 2.76
C ARG A 252 7.19 9.09 2.41
N THR A 253 8.03 8.96 3.44
CA THR A 253 9.39 8.46 3.30
C THR A 253 9.42 6.92 3.35
N LEU A 254 10.39 6.33 2.67
CA LEU A 254 10.60 4.89 2.57
C LEU A 254 12.07 4.59 2.85
N ARG A 255 12.33 3.70 3.79
CA ARG A 255 13.62 3.04 3.92
C ARG A 255 13.66 1.84 2.98
N LEU A 256 14.66 1.80 2.11
CA LEU A 256 14.83 0.79 1.07
C LEU A 256 16.21 0.11 1.24
N ALA A 257 16.51 -0.89 0.42
CA ALA A 257 17.69 -1.73 0.62
C ALA A 257 19.00 -0.98 0.29
N HIS A 258 18.98 -0.13 -0.75
CA HIS A 258 20.16 0.60 -1.21
C HIS A 258 20.15 2.07 -0.77
N GLY A 259 19.00 2.58 -0.31
CA GLY A 259 18.90 3.93 0.22
C GLY A 259 17.50 4.27 0.74
N HIS A 260 17.06 5.48 0.46
CA HIS A 260 15.72 5.96 0.79
C HIS A 260 14.92 6.37 -0.45
N GLY A 261 13.63 6.54 -0.26
CA GLY A 261 12.75 7.13 -1.26
C GLY A 261 11.62 7.95 -0.65
N VAL A 262 11.00 8.78 -1.48
CA VAL A 262 9.75 9.48 -1.20
C VAL A 262 8.70 8.95 -2.17
N ALA A 263 7.58 8.49 -1.63
CA ALA A 263 6.42 8.06 -2.41
C ALA A 263 5.30 9.08 -2.26
N GLU A 264 4.75 9.53 -3.38
CA GLU A 264 3.63 10.45 -3.47
C GLU A 264 2.52 9.75 -4.26
N VAL A 265 1.32 9.67 -3.71
CA VAL A 265 0.17 8.99 -4.34
C VAL A 265 -1.01 9.95 -4.35
N ALA A 266 -1.54 10.22 -5.54
CA ALA A 266 -2.67 11.13 -5.72
C ALA A 266 -3.99 10.39 -5.49
N GLU A 267 -4.87 11.02 -4.72
CA GLU A 267 -6.26 10.61 -4.54
C GLU A 267 -7.03 10.88 -5.83
N ARG A 268 -7.84 9.90 -6.23
CA ARG A 268 -8.78 10.06 -7.33
C ARG A 268 -10.13 10.57 -6.78
N PRO A 269 -10.77 11.55 -7.46
CA PRO A 269 -12.12 11.97 -7.10
C PRO A 269 -13.11 10.79 -7.16
N ALA A 270 -14.12 10.81 -6.29
CA ALA A 270 -15.19 9.82 -6.34
C ALA A 270 -15.88 9.84 -7.72
N GLY A 271 -16.07 8.66 -8.32
CA GLY A 271 -16.65 8.51 -9.67
C GLY A 271 -15.63 8.59 -10.81
N ASP A 272 -14.39 9.03 -10.56
CA ASP A 272 -13.30 9.00 -11.54
C ASP A 272 -12.47 7.71 -11.40
N ASP A 273 -13.07 6.60 -11.83
CA ASP A 273 -12.50 5.26 -11.70
C ASP A 273 -11.73 4.80 -12.95
N ALA A 274 -10.59 5.46 -13.17
CA ALA A 274 -9.64 5.15 -14.23
C ALA A 274 -9.02 3.73 -14.12
N GLY A 275 -9.08 3.10 -12.93
CA GLY A 275 -8.49 1.79 -12.66
C GLY A 275 -6.99 1.84 -12.31
N TRP A 276 -6.47 3.02 -11.96
CA TRP A 276 -5.12 3.19 -11.42
C TRP A 276 -5.01 4.41 -10.49
N LEU A 277 -4.01 4.40 -9.59
CA LEU A 277 -3.57 5.59 -8.85
C LEU A 277 -2.30 6.17 -9.50
N ASP A 278 -2.24 7.49 -9.62
CA ASP A 278 -1.02 8.18 -10.03
C ASP A 278 -0.05 8.22 -8.84
N CYS A 279 1.14 7.66 -9.03
CA CYS A 279 2.18 7.59 -8.01
C CYS A 279 3.48 8.19 -8.54
N ARG A 280 4.06 9.14 -7.81
CA ARG A 280 5.40 9.67 -8.08
C ARG A 280 6.37 9.12 -7.04
N LEU A 281 7.47 8.52 -7.51
CA LEU A 281 8.54 8.00 -6.66
C LEU A 281 9.82 8.80 -6.90
N VAL A 282 10.40 9.36 -5.84
CA VAL A 282 11.75 9.93 -5.84
C VAL A 282 12.63 8.96 -5.07
N LEU A 283 13.63 8.38 -5.72
CA LEU A 283 14.48 7.35 -5.14
C LEU A 283 15.93 7.81 -5.15
N SER A 284 16.64 7.60 -4.04
CA SER A 284 18.10 7.79 -3.99
C SER A 284 18.85 6.75 -4.83
N ASP A 285 18.27 5.56 -5.01
CA ASP A 285 18.79 4.50 -5.88
C ASP A 285 17.64 3.83 -6.65
N LEU A 286 17.74 3.82 -7.98
CA LEU A 286 16.69 3.27 -8.84
C LEU A 286 16.57 1.75 -8.79
N ARG A 287 17.58 1.03 -8.28
CA ARG A 287 17.49 -0.41 -8.01
C ARG A 287 16.39 -0.73 -7.01
N ASP A 288 16.02 0.23 -6.17
CA ASP A 288 14.93 0.07 -5.21
C ASP A 288 13.53 0.34 -5.80
N LEU A 289 13.41 0.73 -7.07
CA LEU A 289 12.13 1.02 -7.73
C LEU A 289 11.14 -0.12 -7.57
N GLY A 290 11.60 -1.35 -7.82
CA GLY A 290 10.76 -2.51 -7.69
C GLY A 290 10.21 -2.68 -6.26
N SER A 291 11.07 -2.57 -5.25
CA SER A 291 10.70 -2.70 -3.83
C SER A 291 9.75 -1.58 -3.40
N ALA A 292 10.03 -0.35 -3.83
CA ALA A 292 9.20 0.82 -3.54
C ALA A 292 7.79 0.67 -4.12
N VAL A 293 7.67 0.27 -5.40
CA VAL A 293 6.38 -0.03 -6.02
C VAL A 293 5.63 -1.08 -5.21
N SER A 294 6.26 -2.21 -4.89
CA SER A 294 5.60 -3.29 -4.13
C SER A 294 5.15 -2.85 -2.74
N ARG A 295 5.93 -2.03 -2.03
CA ARG A 295 5.54 -1.45 -0.73
C ARG A 295 4.34 -0.51 -0.87
N VAL A 296 4.31 0.34 -1.88
CA VAL A 296 3.15 1.24 -2.14
C VAL A 296 1.92 0.42 -2.52
N ARG A 297 2.06 -0.59 -3.39
CA ARG A 297 0.96 -1.48 -3.77
C ARG A 297 0.35 -2.19 -2.56
N ARG A 298 1.17 -2.68 -1.63
CA ARG A 298 0.73 -3.29 -0.36
C ARG A 298 0.08 -2.28 0.59
N LEU A 299 0.66 -1.10 0.74
CA LEU A 299 0.11 -0.04 1.60
C LEU A 299 -1.30 0.35 1.17
N PHE A 300 -1.53 0.45 -0.14
CA PHE A 300 -2.80 0.82 -0.75
C PHE A 300 -3.69 -0.38 -1.10
N ASP A 301 -3.22 -1.62 -0.89
CA ASP A 301 -3.98 -2.85 -1.16
C ASP A 301 -4.55 -2.91 -2.60
N LEU A 302 -3.70 -2.56 -3.58
CA LEU A 302 -4.10 -2.37 -4.97
C LEU A 302 -4.39 -3.67 -5.73
N ASP A 303 -3.87 -4.79 -5.24
CA ASP A 303 -3.94 -6.09 -5.91
C ASP A 303 -5.19 -6.90 -5.52
N ALA A 304 -5.88 -6.52 -4.43
CA ALA A 304 -7.07 -7.22 -3.95
C ALA A 304 -8.25 -7.18 -4.92
N ASP A 305 -9.09 -8.22 -4.86
CA ASP A 305 -10.36 -8.33 -5.58
C ASP A 305 -11.53 -7.88 -4.68
N PRO A 306 -11.96 -6.62 -4.78
CA PRO A 306 -12.99 -6.07 -3.91
C PRO A 306 -14.38 -6.68 -4.18
N LEU A 307 -14.63 -7.18 -5.40
CA LEU A 307 -15.91 -7.79 -5.74
C LEU A 307 -16.05 -9.16 -5.09
N ALA A 308 -15.00 -9.99 -5.15
CA ALA A 308 -15.00 -11.27 -4.45
C ALA A 308 -15.17 -11.12 -2.93
N VAL A 309 -14.59 -10.06 -2.35
CA VAL A 309 -14.80 -9.68 -0.94
C VAL A 309 -16.25 -9.27 -0.70
N ALA A 310 -16.76 -8.33 -1.50
CA ALA A 310 -18.12 -7.81 -1.34
C ALA A 310 -19.17 -8.91 -1.48
N ASP A 311 -19.06 -9.78 -2.48
CA ASP A 311 -19.97 -10.90 -2.72
C ASP A 311 -20.02 -11.85 -1.51
N ARG A 312 -18.87 -12.13 -0.89
CA ARG A 312 -18.81 -12.97 0.32
C ARG A 312 -19.43 -12.28 1.52
N LEU A 313 -19.04 -11.04 1.79
CA LEU A 313 -19.44 -10.33 3.01
C LEU A 313 -20.89 -9.84 2.96
N ALA A 314 -21.43 -9.58 1.77
CA ALA A 314 -22.84 -9.21 1.59
C ALA A 314 -23.81 -10.36 1.95
N GLY A 315 -23.32 -11.60 2.03
CA GLY A 315 -24.10 -12.74 2.52
C GLY A 315 -24.44 -12.66 4.02
N ASP A 316 -23.75 -11.82 4.80
CA ASP A 316 -24.11 -11.54 6.18
C ASP A 316 -25.03 -10.30 6.26
N PRO A 317 -26.29 -10.44 6.74
CA PRO A 317 -27.22 -9.32 6.85
C PRO A 317 -26.69 -8.13 7.64
N ALA A 318 -25.84 -8.38 8.66
CA ALA A 318 -25.28 -7.32 9.49
C ALA A 318 -24.21 -6.49 8.76
N LEU A 319 -23.50 -7.10 7.80
CA LEU A 319 -22.47 -6.43 7.00
C LEU A 319 -23.01 -5.90 5.66
N ALA A 320 -24.09 -6.47 5.12
CA ALA A 320 -24.61 -6.17 3.79
C ALA A 320 -24.81 -4.67 3.51
N ALA A 321 -25.36 -3.93 4.47
CA ALA A 321 -25.54 -2.48 4.33
C ALA A 321 -24.21 -1.71 4.24
N GLN A 322 -23.20 -2.10 5.02
CA GLN A 322 -21.88 -1.46 5.01
C GLN A 322 -21.06 -1.84 3.77
N VAL A 323 -21.17 -3.09 3.33
CA VAL A 323 -20.55 -3.58 2.10
C VAL A 323 -21.16 -2.89 0.88
N GLY A 324 -22.48 -2.79 0.81
CA GLY A 324 -23.17 -2.07 -0.28
C GLY A 324 -22.84 -0.57 -0.33
N ARG A 325 -22.49 0.04 0.81
CA ARG A 325 -22.08 1.45 0.89
C ARG A 325 -20.65 1.69 0.42
N LEU A 326 -19.75 0.73 0.64
CA LEU A 326 -18.32 0.85 0.33
C LEU A 326 -17.80 -0.43 -0.36
N PRO A 327 -18.33 -0.80 -1.54
CA PRO A 327 -18.00 -2.08 -2.18
C PRO A 327 -16.55 -2.18 -2.66
N GLY A 328 -15.87 -1.04 -2.82
CA GLY A 328 -14.45 -0.96 -3.16
C GLY A 328 -13.51 -0.76 -1.98
N LEU A 329 -13.99 -1.00 -0.74
CA LEU A 329 -13.18 -0.83 0.47
C LEU A 329 -11.97 -1.76 0.45
N ARG A 330 -10.85 -1.25 0.95
CA ARG A 330 -9.56 -1.93 1.01
C ARG A 330 -9.12 -2.21 2.43
N ALA A 331 -8.24 -3.18 2.58
CA ALA A 331 -7.53 -3.47 3.82
C ALA A 331 -6.09 -2.93 3.74
N PRO A 332 -5.86 -1.61 3.96
CA PRO A 332 -4.53 -1.03 3.80
C PRO A 332 -3.48 -1.78 4.63
N GLY A 333 -2.36 -2.16 4.00
CA GLY A 333 -1.27 -2.86 4.66
C GLY A 333 -0.30 -1.92 5.39
N ALA A 334 1.00 -2.19 5.22
CA ALA A 334 2.09 -1.33 5.65
C ALA A 334 3.17 -1.20 4.57
N ALA A 335 3.76 0.00 4.48
CA ALA A 335 4.93 0.20 3.62
C ALA A 335 6.20 -0.41 4.22
N ASP A 336 6.28 -0.47 5.54
CA ASP A 336 7.35 -1.14 6.27
C ASP A 336 6.75 -1.93 7.45
N PRO A 337 6.93 -3.26 7.49
CA PRO A 337 6.37 -4.10 8.53
C PRO A 337 7.01 -3.84 9.90
N HIS A 338 8.30 -3.46 9.96
CA HIS A 338 9.01 -3.20 11.21
C HIS A 338 8.53 -1.88 11.83
N GLU A 339 8.34 -0.86 11.00
CA GLU A 339 7.70 0.40 11.42
C GLU A 339 6.34 0.11 12.07
N LEU A 340 5.49 -0.64 11.37
CA LEU A 340 4.16 -0.97 11.85
C LEU A 340 4.20 -1.77 13.16
N ALA A 341 5.14 -2.70 13.31
CA ALA A 341 5.35 -3.48 14.51
C ALA A 341 5.58 -2.60 15.74
N VAL A 342 6.52 -1.65 15.64
CA VAL A 342 6.78 -0.67 16.71
C VAL A 342 5.54 0.18 16.98
N ARG A 343 4.90 0.70 15.94
CA ARG A 343 3.70 1.54 16.07
C ARG A 343 2.52 0.81 16.70
N ALA A 344 2.38 -0.50 16.46
CA ALA A 344 1.34 -1.32 17.07
C ALA A 344 1.52 -1.44 18.59
N VAL A 345 2.77 -1.54 19.07
CA VAL A 345 3.07 -1.54 20.52
C VAL A 345 2.82 -0.15 21.12
N LEU A 346 3.24 0.92 20.46
CA LEU A 346 2.96 2.29 20.91
C LEU A 346 1.46 2.56 21.03
N GLY A 347 0.66 1.99 20.12
CA GLY A 347 -0.80 2.10 20.09
C GLY A 347 -1.55 1.19 21.08
N GLN A 348 -0.87 0.35 21.85
CA GLN A 348 -1.55 -0.54 22.80
C GLN A 348 -2.35 0.24 23.84
N GLN A 349 -3.62 -0.14 24.02
CA GLN A 349 -4.53 0.41 25.04
C GLN A 349 -4.75 1.93 24.99
N VAL A 350 -4.41 2.59 23.87
CA VAL A 350 -4.57 4.03 23.70
C VAL A 350 -5.32 4.34 22.40
N SER A 351 -5.81 5.57 22.27
CA SER A 351 -6.45 5.99 21.02
C SER A 351 -5.44 6.10 19.88
N VAL A 352 -5.91 6.05 18.63
CA VAL A 352 -5.08 6.25 17.43
C VAL A 352 -4.33 7.58 17.50
N ALA A 353 -4.99 8.65 17.96
CA ALA A 353 -4.37 9.96 18.12
C ALA A 353 -3.24 9.96 19.18
N ALA A 354 -3.41 9.24 20.28
CA ALA A 354 -2.38 9.10 21.30
C ALA A 354 -1.18 8.27 20.80
N GLY A 355 -1.44 7.15 20.12
CA GLY A 355 -0.38 6.35 19.47
C GLY A 355 0.39 7.16 18.42
N ARG A 356 -0.29 8.01 17.64
CA ARG A 356 0.33 8.94 16.69
C ARG A 356 1.26 9.93 17.37
N ARG A 357 0.87 10.48 18.54
CA ARG A 357 1.72 11.38 19.32
C ARG A 357 2.98 10.68 19.82
N LEU A 358 2.87 9.47 20.36
CA LEU A 358 4.02 8.67 20.76
C LEU A 358 4.96 8.39 19.57
N GLY A 359 4.39 8.06 18.40
CA GLY A 359 5.17 7.89 17.18
C GLY A 359 5.92 9.16 16.75
N ALA A 360 5.30 10.34 16.87
CA ALA A 360 5.96 11.61 16.57
C ALA A 360 7.13 11.90 17.52
N VAL A 361 6.98 11.60 18.82
CA VAL A 361 8.07 11.72 19.80
C VAL A 361 9.21 10.74 19.48
N LEU A 362 8.88 9.50 19.11
CA LEU A 362 9.88 8.51 18.67
C LEU A 362 10.68 9.02 17.46
N LEU A 363 9.99 9.57 16.46
CA LEU A 363 10.64 10.12 15.27
C LEU A 363 11.54 11.32 15.60
N ALA A 364 11.09 12.21 16.49
CA ALA A 364 11.88 13.37 16.90
C ALA A 364 13.16 12.97 17.66
N ALA A 365 13.09 11.92 18.49
CA ALA A 365 14.22 11.49 19.30
C ALA A 365 15.18 10.54 18.58
N TYR A 366 14.68 9.67 17.71
CA TYR A 366 15.45 8.54 17.15
C TYR A 366 15.37 8.42 15.63
N GLY A 367 14.58 9.26 14.95
CA GLY A 367 14.44 9.20 13.49
C GLY A 367 15.73 9.61 12.78
N GLU A 368 16.00 9.00 11.63
CA GLU A 368 17.18 9.34 10.82
C GLU A 368 16.82 10.49 9.86
N PRO A 369 17.49 11.65 9.93
CA PRO A 369 17.21 12.77 9.04
C PRO A 369 17.38 12.39 7.56
N LEU A 370 16.47 12.86 6.71
CA LEU A 370 16.65 12.76 5.26
C LEU A 370 17.79 13.68 4.81
N ALA A 371 18.70 13.15 4.01
CA ALA A 371 19.77 13.93 3.40
C ALA A 371 19.22 15.10 2.54
N THR A 372 18.04 14.93 1.96
CA THR A 372 17.33 16.00 1.25
C THR A 372 15.85 15.95 1.65
N PRO A 373 15.40 16.87 2.53
CA PRO A 373 13.99 16.98 2.89
C PRO A 373 13.10 17.26 1.67
N SER A 374 11.83 16.85 1.75
CA SER A 374 10.85 17.04 0.69
C SER A 374 9.54 17.60 1.25
N GLY A 375 9.44 18.93 1.32
CA GLY A 375 8.32 19.60 1.98
C GLY A 375 8.31 19.27 3.48
N GLY A 376 7.17 18.79 4.00
CA GLY A 376 7.06 18.35 5.40
C GLY A 376 7.72 17.00 5.71
N LEU A 377 8.31 16.33 4.72
CA LEU A 377 9.03 15.08 4.90
C LEU A 377 10.50 15.33 5.19
N THR A 378 10.94 15.01 6.41
CA THR A 378 12.27 15.35 6.92
C THR A 378 13.00 14.14 7.51
N VAL A 379 12.31 13.04 7.80
CA VAL A 379 12.87 11.95 8.60
C VAL A 379 12.44 10.57 8.10
N LEU A 380 13.34 9.60 8.23
CA LEU A 380 13.07 8.17 8.08
C LEU A 380 12.73 7.57 9.44
N PHE A 381 11.88 6.55 9.44
CA PHE A 381 11.64 5.77 10.65
C PHE A 381 12.98 5.20 11.20
N PRO A 382 13.18 5.21 12.53
CA PRO A 382 14.38 4.67 13.15
C PRO A 382 14.56 3.20 12.78
N ARG A 383 15.82 2.75 12.69
CA ARG A 383 16.10 1.32 12.50
C ARG A 383 15.75 0.54 13.77
N VAL A 384 15.41 -0.73 13.60
CA VAL A 384 15.06 -1.60 14.74
C VAL A 384 16.25 -1.83 15.67
N ASP A 385 17.48 -1.89 15.16
CA ASP A 385 18.71 -1.94 15.97
C ASP A 385 18.84 -0.71 16.89
N THR A 386 18.57 0.48 16.35
CA THR A 386 18.60 1.74 17.09
C THR A 386 17.54 1.75 18.19
N ILE A 387 16.32 1.29 17.89
CA ILE A 387 15.22 1.21 18.87
C ILE A 387 15.52 0.17 19.96
N ALA A 388 16.10 -0.98 19.60
CA ALA A 388 16.44 -2.04 20.53
C ALA A 388 17.42 -1.55 21.62
N CYS A 389 18.34 -0.67 21.25
CA CYS A 389 19.35 -0.10 22.15
C CYS A 389 18.90 1.18 22.87
N ALA A 390 17.70 1.71 22.58
CA ALA A 390 17.25 3.01 23.09
C ALA A 390 16.63 2.96 24.49
N GLY A 391 16.83 4.03 25.27
CA GLY A 391 16.21 4.21 26.59
C GLY A 391 14.68 4.43 26.51
N LEU A 392 14.21 5.11 25.47
CA LEU A 392 12.80 5.40 25.17
C LEU A 392 12.06 6.19 26.26
N VAL A 393 12.79 6.89 27.13
CA VAL A 393 12.21 7.62 28.29
C VAL A 393 11.37 8.81 27.83
N GLU A 394 11.76 9.43 26.72
CA GLU A 394 11.12 10.60 26.10
C GLU A 394 9.67 10.31 25.71
N LEU A 395 9.32 9.05 25.46
CA LEU A 395 7.96 8.64 25.09
C LEU A 395 6.95 8.79 26.23
N GLY A 396 7.38 8.98 27.48
CA GLY A 396 6.47 9.23 28.61
C GLY A 396 5.49 8.08 28.88
N MET A 397 5.83 6.85 28.45
CA MET A 397 4.97 5.66 28.59
C MET A 397 5.51 4.71 29.68
N PRO A 398 4.68 3.79 30.23
CA PRO A 398 5.10 2.87 31.29
C PRO A 398 6.34 2.04 30.94
N ALA A 399 7.18 1.72 31.95
CA ALA A 399 8.42 0.96 31.76
C ALA A 399 8.20 -0.35 31.01
N GLY A 400 7.19 -1.14 31.39
CA GLY A 400 6.86 -2.40 30.73
C GLY A 400 6.53 -2.24 29.24
N ARG A 401 5.95 -1.10 28.81
CA ARG A 401 5.71 -0.84 27.37
C ARG A 401 6.99 -0.48 26.63
N ARG A 402 7.91 0.25 27.27
CA ARG A 402 9.26 0.50 26.72
C ARG A 402 10.04 -0.81 26.55
N ASP A 403 9.95 -1.70 27.53
CA ASP A 403 10.55 -3.04 27.48
C ASP A 403 9.97 -3.88 26.33
N THR A 404 8.65 -3.83 26.11
CA THR A 404 8.01 -4.49 24.96
C THR A 404 8.53 -3.96 23.64
N VAL A 405 8.67 -2.63 23.48
CA VAL A 405 9.20 -2.02 22.25
C VAL A 405 10.64 -2.49 22.00
N ARG A 406 11.50 -2.49 23.01
CA ARG A 406 12.87 -2.99 22.90
C ARG A 406 12.93 -4.48 22.58
N THR A 407 12.13 -5.29 23.26
CA THR A 407 12.06 -6.75 23.04
C THR A 407 11.67 -7.06 21.60
N LEU A 408 10.63 -6.39 21.09
CA LEU A 408 10.20 -6.53 19.71
C LEU A 408 11.25 -6.04 18.72
N ALA A 409 11.86 -4.87 18.97
CA ALA A 409 12.87 -4.32 18.09
C ALA A 409 14.14 -5.20 18.04
N GLY A 410 14.57 -5.77 19.17
CA GLY A 410 15.65 -6.73 19.24
C GLY A 410 15.36 -8.00 18.45
N ALA A 411 14.15 -8.56 18.63
CA ALA A 411 13.72 -9.75 17.90
C ALA A 411 13.61 -9.54 16.38
N LEU A 412 13.26 -8.33 15.95
CA LEU A 412 13.26 -7.94 14.53
C LEU A 412 14.68 -7.72 14.00
N ALA A 413 15.61 -7.24 14.83
CA ALA A 413 16.99 -6.96 14.45
C ALA A 413 17.84 -8.24 14.32
N ASP A 414 17.64 -9.20 15.22
CA ASP A 414 18.34 -10.49 15.20
C ASP A 414 17.69 -11.55 14.30
N GLY A 415 16.48 -11.27 13.80
CA GLY A 415 15.74 -12.14 12.89
C GLY A 415 14.98 -13.29 13.57
N SER A 416 14.89 -13.31 14.91
CA SER A 416 14.02 -14.25 15.64
C SER A 416 12.53 -14.02 15.35
N VAL A 417 12.16 -12.79 14.97
CA VAL A 417 10.87 -12.48 14.34
C VAL A 417 11.12 -11.90 12.95
N VAL A 418 10.55 -12.57 11.93
CA VAL A 418 10.59 -12.10 10.54
C VAL A 418 9.20 -11.65 10.12
N LEU A 419 9.08 -10.44 9.58
CA LEU A 419 7.82 -9.86 9.10
C LEU A 419 7.85 -9.49 7.61
N ASP A 420 8.72 -10.12 6.82
CA ASP A 420 8.79 -9.84 5.38
C ASP A 420 7.60 -10.43 4.61
N ALA A 421 7.45 -10.03 3.34
CA ALA A 421 6.30 -10.42 2.52
C ALA A 421 6.24 -11.92 2.19
N GLY A 422 7.31 -12.68 2.43
CA GLY A 422 7.42 -14.11 2.15
C GLY A 422 7.43 -15.00 3.38
N VAL A 423 7.34 -14.45 4.59
CA VAL A 423 7.28 -15.26 5.81
C VAL A 423 6.00 -16.10 5.84
N ASP A 424 6.07 -17.27 6.48
CA ASP A 424 4.86 -17.99 6.86
C ASP A 424 4.09 -17.19 7.93
N ARG A 425 2.80 -16.94 7.65
CA ARG A 425 1.97 -16.09 8.51
C ARG A 425 1.70 -16.71 9.88
N ASP A 426 1.58 -18.04 9.96
CA ASP A 426 1.34 -18.76 11.21
C ASP A 426 2.62 -18.85 12.05
N GLU A 427 3.77 -19.04 11.40
CA GLU A 427 5.09 -18.96 12.03
C GLU A 427 5.36 -17.58 12.61
N ALA A 428 5.20 -16.52 11.82
CA ALA A 428 5.36 -15.15 12.29
C ALA A 428 4.40 -14.82 13.44
N HIS A 429 3.15 -15.30 13.38
CA HIS A 429 2.18 -15.12 14.45
C HIS A 429 2.61 -15.82 15.76
N ARG A 430 3.10 -17.06 15.69
CA ARG A 430 3.62 -17.78 16.86
C ARG A 430 4.86 -17.11 17.44
N ALA A 431 5.80 -16.67 16.60
CA ALA A 431 7.00 -15.98 17.04
C ALA A 431 6.66 -14.65 17.75
N LEU A 432 5.70 -13.89 17.22
CA LEU A 432 5.20 -12.68 17.86
C LEU A 432 4.58 -12.96 19.24
N LEU A 433 3.75 -14.01 19.37
CA LEU A 433 3.12 -14.38 20.65
C LEU A 433 4.10 -14.88 21.70
N ALA A 434 5.28 -15.37 21.29
CA ALA A 434 6.33 -15.78 22.21
C ALA A 434 7.03 -14.57 22.87
N LEU A 435 6.90 -13.36 22.32
CA LEU A 435 7.51 -12.17 22.88
C LEU A 435 6.73 -11.63 24.07
N ARG A 436 7.43 -11.35 25.18
CA ARG A 436 6.85 -10.70 26.35
C ARG A 436 6.25 -9.33 25.95
N GLY A 437 4.99 -9.13 26.32
CA GLY A 437 4.26 -7.89 26.05
C GLY A 437 3.55 -7.81 24.69
N ILE A 438 3.68 -8.85 23.85
CA ILE A 438 2.94 -8.99 22.60
C ILE A 438 1.77 -9.96 22.81
N GLY A 439 0.56 -9.41 22.92
CA GLY A 439 -0.66 -10.21 23.08
C GLY A 439 -1.32 -10.61 21.76
N PRO A 440 -2.39 -11.44 21.82
CA PRO A 440 -3.14 -11.89 20.65
C PRO A 440 -3.65 -10.76 19.75
N TRP A 441 -4.10 -9.65 20.33
CA TRP A 441 -4.54 -8.48 19.55
C TRP A 441 -3.40 -7.91 18.71
N THR A 442 -2.22 -7.68 19.29
CA THR A 442 -1.07 -7.10 18.58
C THR A 442 -0.55 -8.07 17.51
N ALA A 443 -0.41 -9.36 17.84
CA ALA A 443 0.02 -10.37 16.87
C ALA A 443 -0.98 -10.52 15.70
N GLY A 444 -2.29 -10.49 15.98
CA GLY A 444 -3.33 -10.49 14.96
C GLY A 444 -3.31 -9.21 14.10
N TYR A 445 -3.17 -8.04 14.72
CA TYR A 445 -3.07 -6.77 14.00
C TYR A 445 -1.87 -6.73 13.05
N LEU A 446 -0.70 -7.22 13.47
CA LEU A 446 0.49 -7.30 12.62
C LEU A 446 0.34 -8.33 11.50
N ARG A 447 -0.23 -9.51 11.80
CA ARG A 447 -0.55 -10.50 10.76
C ARG A 447 -1.45 -9.90 9.67
N MET A 448 -2.50 -9.19 10.09
CA MET A 448 -3.43 -8.53 9.18
C MET A 448 -2.76 -7.45 8.33
N ARG A 449 -2.05 -6.52 8.98
CA ARG A 449 -1.58 -5.29 8.36
C ARG A 449 -0.17 -5.39 7.75
N ALA A 450 0.76 -6.02 8.45
CA ALA A 450 2.16 -6.14 8.03
C ALA A 450 2.32 -7.25 6.99
N LEU A 451 1.66 -8.39 7.21
CA LEU A 451 1.76 -9.58 6.34
C LEU A 451 0.64 -9.66 5.29
N GLY A 452 -0.26 -8.68 5.30
CA GLY A 452 -1.39 -8.58 4.37
C GLY A 452 -2.30 -9.80 4.40
N ASP A 453 -2.49 -10.41 5.57
CA ASP A 453 -3.41 -11.55 5.70
C ASP A 453 -4.86 -11.05 5.55
N PRO A 454 -5.60 -11.50 4.52
CA PRO A 454 -6.97 -11.08 4.29
C PRO A 454 -7.98 -11.66 5.29
N ASP A 455 -7.57 -12.62 6.13
CA ASP A 455 -8.47 -13.45 6.91
C ASP A 455 -8.24 -13.40 8.43
N VAL A 456 -8.07 -12.19 8.98
CA VAL A 456 -7.78 -11.96 10.39
C VAL A 456 -8.81 -11.02 11.02
N LEU A 457 -9.33 -11.42 12.19
CA LEU A 457 -10.01 -10.52 13.12
C LEU A 457 -9.10 -10.36 14.35
N PRO A 458 -8.49 -9.18 14.58
CA PRO A 458 -7.64 -8.96 15.75
C PRO A 458 -8.42 -9.28 17.04
N PRO A 459 -8.00 -10.29 17.82
CA PRO A 459 -8.76 -10.75 18.98
C PRO A 459 -8.95 -9.63 20.00
N GLY A 460 -10.19 -9.41 20.40
CA GLY A 460 -10.53 -8.45 21.43
C GLY A 460 -10.42 -6.97 21.03
N ASP A 461 -10.37 -6.68 19.73
CA ASP A 461 -10.40 -5.32 19.22
C ASP A 461 -11.58 -4.52 19.78
N ALA A 462 -11.30 -3.31 20.27
CA ALA A 462 -12.29 -2.51 20.97
C ALA A 462 -13.47 -2.11 20.07
N ALA A 463 -13.21 -1.78 18.81
CA ALA A 463 -14.26 -1.36 17.88
C ALA A 463 -15.12 -2.55 17.44
N LEU A 464 -14.50 -3.72 17.19
CA LEU A 464 -15.23 -4.96 16.91
C LEU A 464 -16.13 -5.38 18.08
N ARG A 465 -15.57 -5.44 19.30
CA ARG A 465 -16.34 -5.77 20.50
C ARG A 465 -17.46 -4.77 20.78
N ALA A 466 -17.24 -3.49 20.49
CA ALA A 466 -18.26 -2.47 20.68
C ALA A 466 -19.39 -2.61 19.64
N ALA A 467 -19.07 -2.98 18.39
CA ALA A 467 -20.08 -3.25 17.37
C ALA A 467 -20.91 -4.50 17.71
N ASP A 468 -20.26 -5.55 18.18
CA ASP A 468 -20.90 -6.78 18.65
C ASP A 468 -21.88 -6.54 19.79
N ARG A 469 -21.45 -5.82 20.85
CA ARG A 469 -22.33 -5.46 21.98
C ARG A 469 -23.53 -4.59 21.58
N ARG A 470 -23.44 -3.85 20.49
CA ARG A 470 -24.55 -3.04 19.96
C ARG A 470 -25.48 -3.82 19.03
N GLY A 471 -25.12 -5.05 18.67
CA GLY A 471 -25.83 -5.82 17.64
C GLY A 471 -25.61 -5.28 16.22
N ASP A 472 -24.59 -4.45 15.99
CA ASP A 472 -24.22 -3.99 14.64
C ASP A 472 -23.63 -5.13 13.79
N VAL A 473 -23.01 -6.12 14.45
CA VAL A 473 -22.44 -7.35 13.88
C VAL A 473 -22.58 -8.48 14.90
N ASP A 474 -22.45 -9.73 14.45
CA ASP A 474 -22.35 -10.92 15.31
C ASP A 474 -20.97 -11.57 15.12
N LEU A 475 -20.06 -11.35 16.08
CA LEU A 475 -18.72 -11.94 16.03
C LEU A 475 -18.74 -13.46 16.20
N GLY A 476 -19.81 -14.06 16.73
CA GLY A 476 -20.01 -15.50 16.78
C GLY A 476 -20.14 -16.13 15.38
N ARG A 477 -20.57 -15.35 14.39
CA ARG A 477 -20.68 -15.75 12.98
C ARG A 477 -19.48 -15.38 12.13
N ALA A 478 -18.42 -14.84 12.73
CA ALA A 478 -17.24 -14.37 12.02
C ALA A 478 -16.57 -15.42 11.11
N ALA A 479 -16.74 -16.71 11.40
CA ALA A 479 -16.25 -17.80 10.56
C ALA A 479 -16.86 -17.78 9.13
N ALA A 480 -18.10 -17.29 8.98
CA ALA A 480 -18.76 -17.16 7.69
C ALA A 480 -18.12 -16.07 6.80
N TRP A 481 -17.37 -15.14 7.38
CA TRP A 481 -16.69 -14.07 6.65
C TRP A 481 -15.36 -14.53 6.05
N ALA A 482 -14.85 -15.70 6.43
CA ALA A 482 -13.67 -16.27 5.82
C ALA A 482 -13.88 -16.46 4.31
N PRO A 483 -12.87 -16.26 3.45
CA PRO A 483 -11.47 -15.94 3.78
C PRO A 483 -11.17 -14.43 3.87
N TRP A 484 -12.16 -13.59 4.19
CA TRP A 484 -12.06 -12.11 4.12
C TRP A 484 -12.34 -11.41 5.45
N ARG A 485 -12.04 -12.07 6.58
CA ARG A 485 -12.24 -11.53 7.93
C ARG A 485 -11.56 -10.18 8.18
N SER A 486 -10.41 -9.91 7.56
CA SER A 486 -9.72 -8.61 7.66
C SER A 486 -10.53 -7.50 7.01
N TYR A 487 -11.16 -7.77 5.86
CA TYR A 487 -12.02 -6.79 5.18
C TYR A 487 -13.29 -6.52 5.98
N ALA A 488 -13.89 -7.57 6.58
CA ALA A 488 -15.00 -7.40 7.51
C ALA A 488 -14.62 -6.48 8.68
N ALA A 489 -13.43 -6.65 9.25
CA ALA A 489 -12.92 -5.77 10.30
C ALA A 489 -12.84 -4.31 9.84
N HIS A 490 -12.32 -4.07 8.63
CA HIS A 490 -12.25 -2.73 8.05
C HIS A 490 -13.63 -2.11 7.77
N HIS A 491 -14.63 -2.88 7.34
CA HIS A 491 -16.00 -2.38 7.22
C HIS A 491 -16.58 -1.94 8.57
N VAL A 492 -16.36 -2.72 9.64
CA VAL A 492 -16.80 -2.36 10.99
C VAL A 492 -16.09 -1.10 11.48
N TRP A 493 -14.78 -0.98 11.26
CA TRP A 493 -14.03 0.23 11.60
C TRP A 493 -14.48 1.46 10.82
N ALA A 494 -14.80 1.30 9.54
CA ALA A 494 -15.34 2.38 8.71
C ALA A 494 -16.70 2.87 9.23
N ALA A 495 -17.58 1.95 9.64
CA ALA A 495 -18.85 2.27 10.25
C ALA A 495 -18.67 3.02 11.59
N ALA A 496 -17.77 2.54 12.45
CA ALA A 496 -17.45 3.18 13.73
C ALA A 496 -16.88 4.60 13.56
N ALA A 497 -15.97 4.80 12.61
CA ALA A 497 -15.39 6.12 12.33
C ALA A 497 -16.43 7.12 11.80
N THR A 498 -17.40 6.65 11.01
CA THR A 498 -18.47 7.50 10.48
C THR A 498 -19.45 7.95 11.57
N ARG A 499 -19.69 7.11 12.58
CA ARG A 499 -20.56 7.45 13.72
C ARG A 499 -19.97 8.55 14.61
N GLY A 500 -18.64 8.63 14.71
CA GLY A 500 -17.94 9.68 15.46
C GLY A 500 -17.81 11.01 14.73
N ASP A 501 -18.03 11.02 13.41
CA ASP A 501 -17.93 12.21 12.54
C ASP A 501 -18.84 12.04 11.30
N PRO A 502 -20.13 12.46 11.40
CA PRO A 502 -21.12 12.28 10.33
C PRO A 502 -20.78 13.01 9.03
N SER A 503 -19.90 14.02 9.07
CA SER A 503 -19.49 14.82 7.91
C SER A 503 -18.75 14.00 6.83
N ARG A 504 -18.31 12.78 7.17
CA ARG A 504 -17.63 11.84 6.27
C ARG A 504 -18.58 11.03 5.37
N LEU A 505 -19.89 11.16 5.58
CA LEU A 505 -20.94 10.51 4.78
C LEU A 505 -21.09 11.15 3.39
N THR A 506 -20.23 10.82 2.43
CA THR A 506 -20.54 11.11 1.03
C THR A 506 -21.46 10.01 0.47
N ARG A 507 -22.71 10.37 0.17
CA ARG A 507 -23.73 9.51 -0.45
C ARG A 507 -23.32 9.14 -1.89
N VAL A 508 -22.89 7.91 -2.14
CA VAL A 508 -22.84 7.37 -3.51
C VAL A 508 -24.21 6.79 -3.82
N GLY A 509 -25.06 7.60 -4.44
CA GLY A 509 -26.33 7.13 -4.99
C GLY A 509 -26.07 6.40 -6.31
N LEU A 510 -26.06 5.06 -6.28
CA LEU A 510 -26.34 4.26 -7.46
C LEU A 510 -27.80 4.52 -7.86
N ARG A 511 -28.03 5.43 -8.81
CA ARG A 511 -29.32 5.51 -9.49
C ARG A 511 -29.52 4.20 -10.24
N ALA A 512 -30.39 3.34 -9.72
CA ALA A 512 -30.96 2.24 -10.46
C ALA A 512 -31.55 2.79 -11.77
N GLY A 513 -30.97 2.39 -12.90
CA GLY A 513 -31.49 2.71 -14.22
C GLY A 513 -32.87 2.08 -14.37
N ARG A 514 -33.93 2.87 -14.20
CA ARG A 514 -35.24 2.51 -14.73
C ARG A 514 -35.16 2.54 -16.24
N ALA A 515 -35.29 1.37 -16.86
CA ALA A 515 -35.54 1.23 -18.28
C ALA A 515 -36.73 2.12 -18.67
N ARG A 516 -36.54 3.01 -19.65
CA ARG A 516 -37.63 3.71 -20.32
C ARG A 516 -38.08 2.86 -21.52
N PRO A 517 -39.36 2.48 -21.64
CA PRO A 517 -39.92 2.10 -22.92
C PRO A 517 -40.16 3.36 -23.77
N GLY A 518 -40.08 3.20 -25.09
CA GLY A 518 -40.04 4.31 -26.03
C GLY A 518 -41.39 4.78 -26.57
N ARG A 519 -41.26 5.93 -27.25
CA ARG A 519 -42.02 6.49 -28.41
C ARG A 519 -43.41 7.12 -28.21
N HIS A 520 -43.54 8.23 -28.95
CA HIS A 520 -44.72 9.01 -29.39
C HIS A 520 -45.29 9.98 -28.33
N ALA A 521 -45.83 11.17 -28.61
CA ALA A 521 -45.84 12.14 -29.72
C ALA A 521 -46.59 13.39 -29.18
N ALA A 522 -46.40 14.55 -29.82
CA ALA A 522 -47.34 15.69 -29.92
C ALA A 522 -47.80 16.49 -28.67
N GLU A 523 -47.52 17.80 -28.76
CA GLU A 523 -48.46 18.95 -28.64
C GLU A 523 -49.16 19.35 -27.31
N ASP A 524 -49.20 20.69 -27.17
CA ASP A 524 -50.15 21.57 -26.49
C ASP A 524 -50.21 21.72 -24.95
N GLY A 525 -49.88 22.94 -24.50
CA GLY A 525 -50.92 23.88 -24.04
C GLY A 525 -51.29 23.94 -22.54
N CYS A 526 -51.19 25.17 -22.01
CA CYS A 526 -51.99 25.76 -20.91
C CYS A 526 -51.54 25.55 -19.44
N GLY A 527 -51.28 26.68 -18.75
CA GLY A 527 -51.30 26.79 -17.27
C GLY A 527 -52.75 26.94 -16.74
N PRO A 528 -53.04 27.65 -15.62
CA PRO A 528 -52.20 28.23 -14.57
C PRO A 528 -52.71 27.93 -13.12
N GLY A 529 -52.09 28.54 -12.08
CA GLY A 529 -52.65 28.69 -10.72
C GLY A 529 -51.65 28.39 -9.59
N ALA A 530 -50.90 29.37 -9.08
CA ALA A 530 -51.24 30.28 -7.96
C ALA A 530 -51.08 29.63 -6.56
N TRP A 531 -50.19 30.19 -5.72
CA TRP A 531 -50.49 30.86 -4.43
C TRP A 531 -49.20 31.17 -3.64
N SER A 532 -48.90 32.48 -3.58
CA SER A 532 -48.37 33.31 -2.48
C SER A 532 -47.39 32.77 -1.42
N GLU A 533 -46.24 33.45 -1.37
CA GLU A 533 -45.69 34.19 -0.21
C GLU A 533 -46.16 33.82 1.21
N LEU A 534 -45.20 33.50 2.09
CA LEU A 534 -45.08 34.14 3.39
C LEU A 534 -43.64 34.00 3.92
N THR A 535 -43.02 35.16 4.05
CA THR A 535 -41.77 35.47 4.73
C THR A 535 -41.90 35.26 6.24
N THR A 536 -40.85 34.76 6.89
CA THR A 536 -40.57 35.11 8.28
C THR A 536 -39.06 35.13 8.51
N HIS A 537 -38.57 36.34 8.79
CA HIS A 537 -37.25 36.65 9.28
C HIS A 537 -37.02 36.06 10.68
N VAL A 538 -35.80 35.57 10.93
CA VAL A 538 -35.23 35.53 12.28
C VAL A 538 -33.77 36.00 12.19
N GLU A 539 -33.47 37.08 12.91
CA GLU A 539 -32.17 37.75 13.04
C GLU A 539 -31.19 36.96 13.94
N PRO A 540 -29.86 37.25 13.84
CA PRO A 540 -28.84 36.66 14.69
C PRO A 540 -28.39 37.60 15.83
N GLY A 541 -27.98 37.02 16.97
CA GLY A 541 -27.12 37.70 17.93
C GLY A 541 -26.76 36.83 19.15
N PRO A 542 -25.79 37.22 19.99
CA PRO A 542 -24.66 38.10 19.69
C PRO A 542 -23.29 37.54 20.17
N HIS A 543 -22.27 38.29 19.77
CA HIS A 543 -20.85 38.21 20.13
C HIS A 543 -20.57 38.28 21.64
N VAL A 544 -19.47 37.64 22.07
CA VAL A 544 -18.76 37.98 23.32
C VAL A 544 -17.29 38.25 23.01
N GLU A 545 -16.82 39.35 23.58
CA GLU A 545 -15.56 40.06 23.35
C GLU A 545 -14.33 39.42 24.03
N ARG A 546 -13.15 39.84 23.55
CA ARG A 546 -11.83 39.59 24.13
C ARG A 546 -11.43 40.69 25.12
N GLY A 547 -10.66 40.34 26.14
CA GLY A 547 -9.86 41.24 26.99
C GLY A 547 -8.59 40.54 27.54
N PRO A 548 -7.54 41.26 27.99
CA PRO A 548 -6.16 41.04 27.53
C PRO A 548 -5.17 40.42 28.55
N HIS A 549 -3.97 40.08 28.04
CA HIS A 549 -2.73 39.69 28.74
C HIS A 549 -2.02 40.88 29.44
N VAL A 550 -1.34 40.66 30.59
CA VAL A 550 0.04 41.12 30.98
C VAL A 550 0.56 40.35 32.24
N GLU A 551 1.62 39.55 32.03
CA GLU A 551 2.95 39.32 32.69
C GLU A 551 3.38 39.78 34.15
N PRO A 552 4.60 39.43 34.69
CA PRO A 552 4.78 38.61 35.93
C PRO A 552 5.70 39.17 37.07
N GLY A 553 5.87 38.41 38.17
CA GLY A 553 6.98 38.49 39.17
C GLY A 553 6.57 38.83 40.63
N PRO A 554 7.38 38.59 41.69
CA PRO A 554 8.81 38.25 41.73
C PRO A 554 9.23 37.07 42.65
N ARG A 555 10.56 36.88 42.72
CA ARG A 555 11.39 35.90 43.44
C ARG A 555 11.54 36.18 44.96
N GLY A 556 11.93 35.15 45.70
CA GLY A 556 12.74 35.19 46.93
C GLY A 556 13.07 33.74 47.33
N GLU A 557 14.28 33.18 47.21
CA GLU A 557 15.60 33.41 47.85
C GLU A 557 15.76 32.91 49.30
N ALA A 558 16.97 32.37 49.55
CA ALA A 558 17.57 31.75 50.75
C ALA A 558 17.09 30.31 51.09
N GLY A 559 17.87 29.21 51.07
CA GLY A 559 19.31 28.98 51.32
C GLY A 559 19.60 28.89 52.84
N PRO A 560 20.70 28.26 53.35
CA PRO A 560 21.56 27.18 52.82
C PRO A 560 22.04 26.16 53.91
N VAL A 561 23.06 25.35 53.56
CA VAL A 561 24.20 24.82 54.38
C VAL A 561 24.22 23.36 54.88
N GLY A 562 25.33 22.67 54.53
CA GLY A 562 25.98 21.55 55.25
C GLY A 562 26.26 20.33 54.34
N GLU A 563 27.34 20.21 53.55
CA GLU A 563 28.75 19.87 53.93
C GLU A 563 28.86 18.72 54.96
N ALA A 564 29.70 17.69 54.90
CA ALA A 564 30.81 17.21 54.03
C ALA A 564 31.07 15.71 54.48
N VAL A 565 31.33 14.71 53.61
CA VAL A 565 32.66 14.16 53.20
C VAL A 565 33.47 13.51 54.37
N PRO A 566 34.31 12.44 54.22
CA PRO A 566 34.32 11.22 53.40
C PRO A 566 34.91 9.98 54.19
N MET A 567 35.63 9.08 53.48
CA MET A 567 36.51 7.95 53.91
C MET A 567 35.82 6.58 53.86
N GLY A 568 36.33 5.51 53.23
CA GLY A 568 37.62 5.19 52.61
C GLY A 568 37.77 3.64 52.54
N GLY A 569 38.64 3.14 51.66
CA GLY A 569 39.20 1.77 51.66
C GLY A 569 38.60 0.83 50.59
N THR A 570 39.27 0.49 49.47
CA THR A 570 40.49 -0.32 49.20
C THR A 570 40.38 -1.83 49.46
N GLY A 571 40.73 -2.60 48.42
CA GLY A 571 41.07 -4.04 48.45
C GLY A 571 39.89 -4.95 48.09
N SER A 572 39.99 -6.05 47.35
CA SER A 572 41.09 -6.74 46.66
C SER A 572 40.50 -8.01 45.99
N ARG A 573 41.13 -8.51 44.91
CA ARG A 573 41.33 -9.94 44.49
C ARG A 573 40.41 -11.02 45.12
N GLY A 574 39.86 -12.03 44.43
CA GLY A 574 40.11 -12.69 43.16
C GLY A 574 39.55 -14.13 43.21
N GLU A 575 39.56 -14.83 42.07
CA GLU A 575 39.29 -16.28 41.87
C GLU A 575 37.83 -16.73 42.15
N ARG A 576 37.18 -17.56 41.32
CA ARG A 576 37.65 -18.61 40.42
C ARG A 576 36.58 -18.90 39.36
#